data_AF-G0PN23-F1
#
_entry.id   AF-G0PN23-F1
#
_cell.length_a   1.000
_cell.length_b   1.000
_cell.length_c   1.000
_cell.angle_alpha   90.00
_cell.angle_beta   90.00
_cell.angle_gamma   90.00
#
_symmetry.space_group_name_H-M   'P 1'
#
loop_
_entity.id
_entity.type
_entity.pdbx_description
1 polymer ?
#
loop_
_entity_poly.entity_id
_entity_poly.type
_entity_poly.pdbx_seq_one_letter_code
_entity_poly.pdbx_strand_id
1 'polypeptide(L)'
;MKKSEGAYYEQLLRFSESHLMLYPYHLSDITVTEMRLSPFSYYVNILTEMLNTEKSYDSLPNFTAADAVRLLGIGRNQYIDLMNQTRSNRKFLRRSKTARELLPQKPAKLTIESWWMTNVGAILESYVKTLSEEEKQVIDKLLDENKAIPAGLLKYSVVTSLYDRGLIYFDVPVDDNDYIYVAPLDGFVMNRVLGDYFETLLYKFFVVIDDQKTRINQLEKEDIKEVSL
;
A
#
# COMPACT_ATOMS: atom_id res chain seq x y z
N MET A 1 29.25 13.97 -6.04
CA MET A 1 28.79 12.62 -5.65
C MET A 1 27.80 12.15 -6.71
N LYS A 2 28.08 11.07 -7.44
CA LYS A 2 27.07 10.45 -8.34
C LYS A 2 25.93 9.95 -7.45
N LYS A 3 24.73 10.54 -7.55
CA LYS A 3 23.54 9.97 -6.89
C LYS A 3 23.22 8.67 -7.64
N SER A 4 23.20 7.55 -6.91
CA SER A 4 22.73 6.28 -7.46
C SER A 4 21.20 6.30 -7.57
N GLU A 5 20.67 5.50 -8.49
CA GLU A 5 19.23 5.26 -8.65
C GLU A 5 18.57 4.81 -7.34
N GLY A 6 19.18 3.87 -6.62
CA GLY A 6 18.70 3.47 -5.30
C GLY A 6 18.62 4.63 -4.29
N ALA A 7 19.60 5.55 -4.29
CA ALA A 7 19.55 6.71 -3.40
C ALA A 7 18.42 7.70 -3.77
N TYR A 8 18.03 7.76 -5.05
CA TYR A 8 16.86 8.52 -5.46
C TYR A 8 15.57 7.91 -4.90
N TYR A 9 15.37 6.59 -5.05
CA TYR A 9 14.18 5.92 -4.53
C TYR A 9 14.13 5.95 -3.00
N GLU A 10 15.26 5.85 -2.30
CA GLU A 10 15.32 6.04 -0.85
C GLU A 10 14.84 7.42 -0.43
N GLN A 11 15.32 8.46 -1.13
CA GLN A 11 14.95 9.84 -0.85
C GLN A 11 13.47 10.08 -1.15
N LEU A 12 12.95 9.52 -2.26
CA LEU A 12 11.55 9.59 -2.63
C LEU A 12 10.67 8.94 -1.56
N LEU A 13 10.96 7.71 -1.16
CA LEU A 13 10.16 6.99 -0.15
C LEU A 13 10.17 7.70 1.21
N ARG A 14 11.34 8.18 1.66
CA ARG A 14 11.44 8.97 2.90
C ARG A 14 10.64 10.27 2.83
N PHE A 15 10.67 10.95 1.68
CA PHE A 15 9.88 12.14 1.45
C PHE A 15 8.38 11.80 1.52
N SER A 16 7.94 10.78 0.80
CA SER A 16 6.54 10.34 0.78
C SER A 16 6.02 9.95 2.18
N GLU A 17 6.78 9.16 2.95
CA GLU A 17 6.40 8.78 4.34
C GLU A 17 6.28 10.01 5.26
N SER A 18 7.26 10.92 5.22
CA SER A 18 7.26 12.11 6.08
C SER A 18 6.14 13.12 5.76
N HIS A 19 5.67 13.11 4.51
CA HIS A 19 4.57 13.93 4.03
C HIS A 19 3.22 13.19 4.02
N LEU A 20 3.15 11.97 4.55
CA LEU A 20 1.92 11.16 4.65
C LEU A 20 1.28 10.84 3.29
N MET A 21 2.08 10.79 2.23
CA MET A 21 1.60 10.56 0.87
C MET A 21 1.16 9.10 0.69
N LEU A 22 0.31 8.88 -0.33
CA LEU A 22 -0.06 7.53 -0.76
C LEU A 22 1.19 6.74 -1.16
N TYR A 23 1.18 5.42 -0.92
CA TYR A 23 2.21 4.53 -1.42
C TYR A 23 2.32 4.62 -2.95
N PRO A 24 3.53 4.72 -3.53
CA PRO A 24 3.71 4.86 -4.97
C PRO A 24 3.53 3.51 -5.68
N TYR A 25 2.28 3.05 -5.85
CA TYR A 25 1.99 1.74 -6.44
C TYR A 25 2.58 1.52 -7.84
N HIS A 26 2.73 2.57 -8.63
CA HIS A 26 3.35 2.51 -9.95
C HIS A 26 4.85 2.17 -9.92
N LEU A 27 5.48 2.19 -8.74
CA LEU A 27 6.87 1.81 -8.52
C LEU A 27 6.99 0.51 -7.71
N SER A 28 5.90 -0.26 -7.56
CA SER A 28 5.86 -1.45 -6.69
C SER A 28 6.95 -2.47 -7.00
N ASP A 29 7.30 -2.60 -8.28
CA ASP A 29 8.41 -3.45 -8.73
C ASP A 29 9.71 -3.09 -8.04
N ILE A 30 10.10 -1.81 -8.05
CA ILE A 30 11.34 -1.32 -7.44
C ILE A 30 11.20 -1.21 -5.92
N THR A 31 10.09 -0.69 -5.41
CA THR A 31 9.90 -0.46 -3.98
C THR A 31 9.79 -1.76 -3.19
N VAL A 32 9.12 -2.78 -3.73
CA VAL A 32 8.98 -4.07 -3.04
C VAL A 32 10.25 -4.90 -3.18
N THR A 33 10.89 -4.93 -4.36
CA THR A 33 12.04 -5.82 -4.60
C THR A 33 13.37 -5.20 -4.17
N GLU A 34 13.72 -4.01 -4.68
CA GLU A 34 15.00 -3.37 -4.42
C GLU A 34 15.01 -2.66 -3.06
N MET A 35 13.95 -1.89 -2.79
CA MET A 35 13.84 -1.12 -1.53
C MET A 35 13.33 -1.95 -0.36
N ARG A 36 12.82 -3.15 -0.62
CA ARG A 36 12.27 -4.09 0.37
C ARG A 36 11.16 -3.47 1.23
N LEU A 37 10.38 -2.58 0.63
CA LEU A 37 9.33 -1.82 1.30
C LEU A 37 7.99 -2.12 0.64
N SER A 38 7.25 -3.06 1.25
CA SER A 38 5.88 -3.35 0.85
C SER A 38 4.91 -2.21 1.23
N PRO A 39 3.75 -2.11 0.57
CA PRO A 39 2.70 -1.17 0.97
C PRO A 39 2.36 -1.30 2.46
N PHE A 40 2.20 -2.55 2.94
CA PHE A 40 1.94 -2.82 4.35
C PHE A 40 3.00 -2.20 5.28
N SER A 41 4.28 -2.45 5.00
CA SER A 41 5.38 -1.92 5.81
C SER A 41 5.47 -0.39 5.73
N TYR A 42 5.18 0.20 4.58
CA TYR A 42 5.12 1.66 4.40
C TYR A 42 4.07 2.31 5.30
N TYR A 43 2.82 1.83 5.30
CA TYR A 43 1.78 2.41 6.17
C TYR A 43 2.01 2.14 7.65
N VAL A 44 2.63 1.00 7.98
CA VAL A 44 3.12 0.74 9.33
C VAL A 44 4.12 1.81 9.78
N ASN A 45 5.09 2.16 8.93
CA ASN A 45 6.10 3.18 9.25
C ASN A 45 5.44 4.53 9.50
N ILE A 46 4.54 4.94 8.60
CA ILE A 46 3.75 6.17 8.75
C ILE A 46 3.01 6.20 10.09
N LEU A 47 2.21 5.17 10.39
CA LEU A 47 1.43 5.16 11.64
C LEU A 47 2.32 5.06 12.88
N THR A 48 3.47 4.38 12.81
CA THR A 48 4.44 4.34 13.89
C THR A 48 4.95 5.75 14.21
N GLU A 49 5.37 6.49 13.18
CA GLU A 49 5.87 7.85 13.36
C GLU A 49 4.78 8.80 13.86
N MET A 50 3.56 8.70 13.32
CA MET A 50 2.43 9.49 13.81
C MET A 50 2.12 9.19 15.29
N LEU A 51 2.14 7.93 15.71
CA LEU A 51 1.94 7.55 17.13
C LEU A 51 3.04 8.12 18.03
N ASN A 52 4.30 8.05 17.59
CA ASN A 52 5.44 8.58 18.32
C ASN A 52 5.40 10.11 18.46
N THR A 53 4.94 10.81 17.42
CA THR A 53 4.84 12.28 17.36
C THR A 53 3.48 12.82 17.82
N GLU A 54 2.57 11.93 18.26
CA GLU A 54 1.21 12.26 18.69
C GLU A 54 0.40 13.04 17.63
N LYS A 55 0.65 12.77 16.34
CA LYS A 55 -0.04 13.42 15.23
C LYS A 55 -1.49 12.95 15.12
N SER A 56 -2.41 13.85 14.80
CA SER A 56 -3.82 13.47 14.60
C SER A 56 -3.99 12.58 13.37
N TYR A 57 -4.86 11.57 13.46
CA TYR A 57 -5.24 10.75 12.29
C TYR A 57 -5.81 11.59 11.15
N ASP A 58 -6.49 12.70 11.48
CA ASP A 58 -7.10 13.63 10.51
C ASP A 58 -6.06 14.37 9.64
N SER A 59 -4.75 14.16 9.90
CA SER A 59 -3.66 14.64 9.06
C SER A 59 -3.33 13.72 7.87
N LEU A 60 -3.82 12.47 7.87
CA LEU A 60 -3.66 11.59 6.70
C LEU A 60 -4.51 12.11 5.54
N PRO A 61 -3.96 12.21 4.32
CA PRO A 61 -4.78 12.32 3.10
C PRO A 61 -5.79 11.17 3.02
N ASN A 62 -6.91 11.36 2.32
CA ASN A 62 -8.03 10.43 2.33
C ASN A 62 -7.66 9.11 1.67
N PHE A 63 -6.92 9.14 0.57
CA PHE A 63 -6.47 7.90 -0.09
C PHE A 63 -5.43 7.17 0.77
N THR A 64 -4.54 7.91 1.44
CA THR A 64 -3.60 7.34 2.43
C THR A 64 -4.35 6.69 3.59
N ALA A 65 -5.40 7.32 4.11
CA ALA A 65 -6.20 6.78 5.19
C ALA A 65 -7.03 5.56 4.76
N ALA A 66 -7.62 5.59 3.55
CA ALA A 66 -8.31 4.46 2.95
C ALA A 66 -7.38 3.24 2.84
N ASP A 67 -6.14 3.45 2.42
CA ASP A 67 -5.15 2.37 2.37
C ASP A 67 -4.68 1.89 3.74
N ALA A 68 -4.56 2.78 4.72
CA ALA A 68 -4.29 2.36 6.11
C ALA A 68 -5.41 1.45 6.65
N VAL A 69 -6.67 1.73 6.31
CA VAL A 69 -7.80 0.85 6.63
C VAL A 69 -7.70 -0.47 5.86
N ARG A 70 -7.49 -0.42 4.54
CA ARG A 70 -7.44 -1.62 3.68
C ARG A 70 -6.31 -2.56 4.05
N LEU A 71 -5.12 -2.03 4.35
CA LEU A 71 -3.90 -2.82 4.56
C LEU A 71 -3.65 -3.14 6.04
N LEU A 72 -4.02 -2.27 6.97
CA LEU A 72 -3.75 -2.45 8.40
C LEU A 72 -5.01 -2.71 9.22
N GLY A 73 -6.20 -2.44 8.68
CA GLY A 73 -7.45 -2.45 9.45
C GLY A 73 -7.53 -1.29 10.44
N ILE A 74 -6.78 -0.20 10.23
CA ILE A 74 -6.69 0.92 11.16
C ILE A 74 -7.38 2.15 10.56
N GLY A 75 -8.64 2.34 10.98
CA GLY A 75 -9.36 3.60 10.80
C GLY A 75 -9.09 4.59 11.93
N ARG A 76 -9.78 5.73 11.86
CA ARG A 76 -9.66 6.82 12.84
C ARG A 76 -9.86 6.36 14.29
N ASN A 77 -10.89 5.57 14.55
CA ASN A 77 -11.23 5.13 15.91
C ASN A 77 -10.17 4.15 16.44
N GLN A 78 -9.75 3.17 15.62
CA GLN A 78 -8.67 2.24 15.99
C GLN A 78 -7.37 2.98 16.29
N TYR A 79 -7.05 4.02 15.50
CA TYR A 79 -5.88 4.85 15.73
C TYR A 79 -5.96 5.64 17.05
N ILE A 80 -7.13 6.24 17.37
CA ILE A 80 -7.33 6.95 18.64
C ILE A 80 -7.11 6.01 19.82
N ASP A 81 -7.61 4.77 19.75
CA ASP A 81 -7.40 3.78 20.79
C ASP A 81 -5.92 3.42 20.95
N LEU A 82 -5.19 3.23 19.84
CA LEU A 82 -3.73 3.00 19.85
C LEU A 82 -2.96 4.17 20.45
N MET A 83 -3.35 5.41 20.12
CA MET A 83 -2.75 6.63 20.69
C MET A 83 -2.93 6.69 22.21
N ASN A 84 -4.14 6.38 22.69
CA ASN A 84 -4.46 6.34 24.12
C ASN A 84 -3.67 5.26 24.87
N GLN A 85 -3.51 4.08 24.25
CA GLN A 85 -2.66 3.00 24.80
C GLN A 85 -1.19 3.44 24.87
N THR A 86 -0.67 4.09 23.83
CA THR A 86 0.71 4.58 23.77
C THR A 86 0.98 5.64 24.86
N ARG A 87 0.03 6.55 25.10
CA ARG A 87 0.09 7.55 26.19
C ARG A 87 0.00 6.93 27.58
N SER A 88 -0.83 5.89 27.74
CA SER A 88 -1.04 5.21 29.03
C SER A 88 0.15 4.32 29.42
N ASN A 89 0.77 3.65 28.44
CA ASN A 89 1.96 2.81 28.65
C ASN A 89 3.17 3.61 29.15
N ARG A 90 3.27 4.91 28.81
CA ARG A 90 4.31 5.80 29.39
C ARG A 90 4.15 6.05 30.89
N LYS A 91 2.98 5.79 31.48
CA LYS A 91 2.66 6.15 32.88
C LYS A 91 2.84 5.02 33.89
N PHE A 92 3.01 3.77 33.47
CA PHE A 92 3.12 2.62 34.37
C PHE A 92 4.38 1.80 34.11
N LEU A 93 5.05 1.35 35.17
CA LEU A 93 6.28 0.52 35.23
C LEU A 93 6.18 -0.88 34.56
N ARG A 94 5.27 -1.10 33.62
CA ARG A 94 5.27 -2.29 32.75
C ARG A 94 6.24 -2.06 31.59
N ARG A 95 6.78 -3.15 31.00
CA ARG A 95 7.54 -3.06 29.73
C ARG A 95 6.69 -2.29 28.71
N SER A 96 7.06 -1.04 28.45
CA SER A 96 6.33 -0.18 27.54
C SER A 96 6.45 -0.78 26.13
N LYS A 97 5.34 -1.27 25.59
CA LYS A 97 5.30 -1.65 24.17
C LYS A 97 5.59 -0.39 23.34
N THR A 98 6.47 -0.53 22.36
CA THR A 98 6.73 0.49 21.34
C THR A 98 5.50 0.66 20.46
N ALA A 99 5.37 1.82 19.79
CA ALA A 99 4.28 2.04 18.83
C ALA A 99 4.24 0.93 17.75
N ARG A 100 5.41 0.48 17.27
CA ARG A 100 5.52 -0.60 16.29
C ARG A 100 4.94 -1.94 16.78
N GLU A 101 5.10 -2.26 18.06
CA GLU A 101 4.58 -3.48 18.69
C GLU A 101 3.07 -3.43 18.94
N LEU A 102 2.47 -2.23 18.95
CA LEU A 102 1.02 -2.06 19.04
C LEU A 102 0.33 -2.19 17.68
N LEU A 103 1.07 -1.97 16.59
CA LEU A 103 0.55 -2.09 15.23
C LEU A 103 0.50 -3.56 14.77
N PRO A 104 -0.34 -3.88 13.75
CA PRO A 104 -0.36 -5.18 13.10
C PRO A 104 1.01 -5.63 12.61
N GLN A 105 1.24 -6.94 12.70
CA GLN A 105 2.47 -7.60 12.21
C GLN A 105 2.27 -8.30 10.87
N LYS A 106 1.01 -8.38 10.42
CA LYS A 106 0.61 -8.93 9.12
C LYS A 106 -0.47 -8.02 8.51
N PRO A 107 -0.59 -8.00 7.16
CA PRO A 107 -1.67 -7.30 6.49
C PRO A 107 -3.06 -7.71 7.02
N ALA A 108 -4.01 -6.78 6.94
CA ALA A 108 -5.41 -7.10 7.09
C ALA A 108 -5.86 -8.09 6.01
N LYS A 109 -6.89 -8.87 6.32
CA LYS A 109 -7.40 -9.89 5.41
C LYS A 109 -7.90 -9.24 4.12
N LEU A 110 -7.29 -9.62 3.01
CA LEU A 110 -7.60 -9.14 1.67
C LEU A 110 -8.37 -10.22 0.89
N THR A 111 -9.42 -9.83 0.18
CA THR A 111 -10.02 -10.67 -0.86
C THR A 111 -9.15 -10.57 -2.10
N ILE A 112 -8.45 -11.66 -2.44
CA ILE A 112 -7.56 -11.70 -3.60
C ILE A 112 -8.38 -12.12 -4.81
N GLU A 113 -8.43 -11.25 -5.80
CA GLU A 113 -9.13 -11.56 -7.05
C GLU A 113 -8.29 -12.47 -7.96
N SER A 114 -8.98 -13.38 -8.65
CA SER A 114 -8.34 -14.41 -9.48
C SER A 114 -7.52 -13.84 -10.66
N TRP A 115 -7.82 -12.62 -11.10
CA TRP A 115 -7.18 -11.98 -12.25
C TRP A 115 -6.04 -11.02 -11.85
N TRP A 116 -5.79 -10.81 -10.55
CA TRP A 116 -4.64 -10.02 -10.11
C TRP A 116 -3.34 -10.72 -10.45
N MET A 117 -2.35 -9.93 -10.86
CA MET A 117 -1.05 -10.41 -11.27
C MET A 117 -0.16 -10.57 -10.04
N THR A 118 0.23 -11.82 -9.75
CA THR A 118 1.09 -12.16 -8.61
C THR A 118 2.55 -11.97 -8.99
N ASN A 119 3.26 -11.14 -8.25
CA ASN A 119 4.68 -10.87 -8.42
C ASN A 119 5.49 -11.36 -7.22
N VAL A 120 6.75 -11.73 -7.46
CA VAL A 120 7.71 -12.05 -6.40
C VAL A 120 8.20 -10.78 -5.73
N GLY A 121 8.19 -10.75 -4.39
CA GLY A 121 8.77 -9.67 -3.60
C GLY A 121 10.26 -9.86 -3.31
N ALA A 122 10.78 -9.15 -2.32
CA ALA A 122 12.17 -9.34 -1.88
C ALA A 122 12.36 -10.67 -1.12
N ILE A 123 12.94 -11.68 -1.78
CA ILE A 123 13.24 -12.97 -1.16
C ILE A 123 14.65 -12.96 -0.56
N LEU A 124 14.73 -13.04 0.77
CA LEU A 124 15.98 -13.21 1.53
C LEU A 124 16.23 -14.69 1.84
N GLU A 125 17.50 -15.07 1.95
CA GLU A 125 17.91 -16.46 2.26
C GLU A 125 17.28 -16.98 3.57
N SER A 126 17.07 -16.10 4.55
CA SER A 126 16.40 -16.43 5.81
C SER A 126 14.95 -16.87 5.62
N TYR A 127 14.23 -16.31 4.65
CA TYR A 127 12.84 -16.66 4.37
C TYR A 127 12.75 -18.02 3.68
N VAL A 128 13.67 -18.31 2.75
CA VAL A 128 13.69 -19.56 1.98
C VAL A 128 13.70 -20.80 2.89
N LYS A 129 14.45 -20.72 4.01
CA LYS A 129 14.58 -21.81 5.00
C LYS A 129 13.27 -22.14 5.73
N THR A 130 12.29 -21.24 5.68
CA THR A 130 11.00 -21.36 6.38
C THR A 130 9.82 -21.58 5.44
N LEU A 131 10.05 -21.68 4.13
CA LEU A 131 9.01 -21.97 3.15
C LEU A 131 8.60 -23.44 3.20
N SER A 132 7.30 -23.70 3.09
CA SER A 132 6.77 -25.02 2.71
C SER A 132 7.15 -25.36 1.27
N GLU A 133 7.11 -26.65 0.91
CA GLU A 133 7.41 -27.08 -0.46
C GLU A 133 6.46 -26.47 -1.50
N GLU A 134 5.17 -26.29 -1.15
CA GLU A 134 4.19 -25.66 -2.02
C GLU A 134 4.48 -24.16 -2.23
N GLU A 135 4.91 -23.45 -1.19
CA GLU A 135 5.33 -22.04 -1.29
C GLU A 135 6.60 -21.88 -2.12
N LYS A 136 7.59 -22.78 -1.96
CA LYS A 136 8.81 -22.79 -2.78
C LYS A 136 8.48 -22.95 -4.25
N GLN A 137 7.64 -23.93 -4.59
CA GLN A 137 7.23 -24.18 -5.97
C GLN A 137 6.58 -22.95 -6.62
N VAL A 138 5.76 -22.20 -5.88
CA VAL A 138 5.16 -20.95 -6.40
C VAL A 138 6.20 -19.86 -6.59
N ILE A 139 7.12 -19.68 -5.64
CA ILE A 139 8.21 -18.69 -5.75
C ILE A 139 9.15 -19.04 -6.91
N ASP A 140 9.57 -20.29 -7.02
CA ASP A 140 10.44 -20.77 -8.09
C ASP A 140 9.78 -20.55 -9.46
N LYS A 141 8.48 -20.88 -9.58
CA LYS A 141 7.72 -20.62 -10.80
C LYS A 141 7.69 -19.13 -11.19
N LEU A 142 7.47 -18.24 -10.22
CA LEU A 142 7.46 -16.79 -10.46
C LEU A 142 8.85 -16.26 -10.89
N LEU A 143 9.92 -16.81 -10.33
CA LEU A 143 11.30 -16.44 -10.65
C LEU A 143 11.74 -16.99 -12.02
N ASP A 144 11.42 -18.25 -12.32
CA ASP A 144 11.82 -18.93 -13.56
C ASP A 144 11.16 -18.31 -14.79
N GLU A 145 9.87 -17.96 -14.68
CA GLU A 145 9.14 -17.29 -15.76
C GLU A 145 9.53 -15.81 -15.87
N ASN A 146 10.14 -15.24 -14.83
CA ASN A 146 10.45 -13.82 -14.65
C ASN A 146 9.27 -12.91 -15.05
N LYS A 147 8.05 -13.35 -14.70
CA LYS A 147 6.78 -12.75 -15.08
C LYS A 147 5.74 -12.94 -13.98
N ALA A 148 4.85 -11.96 -13.90
CA ALA A 148 3.70 -12.05 -13.01
C ALA A 148 2.73 -13.15 -13.47
N ILE A 149 2.12 -13.87 -12.53
CA ILE A 149 1.16 -14.95 -12.81
C ILE A 149 -0.21 -14.59 -12.22
N PRO A 150 -1.32 -14.73 -12.94
CA PRO A 150 -2.66 -14.51 -12.38
C PRO A 150 -2.90 -15.36 -11.13
N ALA A 151 -3.37 -14.73 -10.05
CA ALA A 151 -3.56 -15.37 -8.75
C ALA A 151 -4.50 -16.59 -8.81
N GLY A 152 -5.48 -16.59 -9.72
CA GLY A 152 -6.41 -17.68 -9.96
C GLY A 152 -5.79 -18.95 -10.53
N LEU A 153 -4.56 -18.87 -11.07
CA LEU A 153 -3.79 -20.03 -11.53
C LEU A 153 -2.91 -20.63 -10.43
N LEU A 154 -2.92 -20.05 -9.23
CA LEU A 154 -2.13 -20.47 -8.08
C LEU A 154 -3.06 -20.94 -6.95
N LYS A 155 -2.57 -21.83 -6.09
CA LYS A 155 -3.36 -22.34 -4.95
C LYS A 155 -3.63 -21.18 -3.97
N TYR A 156 -4.90 -20.82 -3.78
CA TYR A 156 -5.32 -19.66 -2.97
C TYR A 156 -4.69 -19.62 -1.56
N SER A 157 -4.59 -20.76 -0.87
CA SER A 157 -3.99 -20.82 0.47
C SER A 157 -2.49 -20.50 0.47
N VAL A 158 -1.79 -20.90 -0.59
CA VAL A 158 -0.35 -20.63 -0.76
C VAL A 158 -0.13 -19.16 -1.07
N VAL A 159 -0.91 -18.61 -2.02
CA VAL A 159 -0.89 -17.18 -2.36
C VAL A 159 -1.16 -16.32 -1.13
N THR A 160 -2.22 -16.62 -0.37
CA THR A 160 -2.55 -15.89 0.86
C THR A 160 -1.42 -15.99 1.89
N SER A 161 -0.83 -17.18 2.09
CA SER A 161 0.30 -17.37 3.01
C SER A 161 1.52 -16.53 2.62
N LEU A 162 1.87 -16.54 1.33
CA LEU A 162 2.99 -15.76 0.80
C LEU A 162 2.76 -14.25 0.93
N TYR A 163 1.54 -13.79 0.66
CA TYR A 163 1.16 -12.37 0.81
C TYR A 163 1.21 -11.91 2.27
N ASP A 164 0.69 -12.71 3.20
CA ASP A 164 0.73 -12.43 4.64
C ASP A 164 2.16 -12.29 5.18
N ARG A 165 3.12 -12.93 4.51
CA ARG A 165 4.55 -12.89 4.82
C ARG A 165 5.30 -11.79 4.07
N GLY A 166 4.64 -11.07 3.17
CA GLY A 166 5.25 -10.03 2.33
C GLY A 166 6.23 -10.57 1.28
N LEU A 167 6.11 -11.84 0.91
CA LEU A 167 7.00 -12.50 -0.07
C LEU A 167 6.51 -12.38 -1.51
N ILE A 168 5.25 -11.97 -1.69
CA ILE A 168 4.65 -11.61 -2.97
C ILE A 168 3.91 -10.28 -2.83
N TYR A 169 3.65 -9.64 -3.96
CA TYR A 169 2.73 -8.52 -4.07
C TYR A 169 1.85 -8.70 -5.31
N PHE A 170 0.79 -7.91 -5.40
CA PHE A 170 -0.15 -7.97 -6.52
C PHE A 170 -0.10 -6.69 -7.32
N ASP A 171 -0.10 -6.83 -8.64
CA ASP A 171 -0.48 -5.77 -9.56
C ASP A 171 -1.89 -6.02 -10.09
N VAL A 172 -2.60 -4.92 -10.30
CA VAL A 172 -3.90 -4.92 -10.94
C VAL A 172 -3.64 -4.57 -12.41
N PRO A 173 -3.79 -5.50 -13.36
CA PRO A 173 -3.59 -5.21 -14.77
C PRO A 173 -4.66 -4.20 -15.23
N VAL A 174 -4.24 -3.20 -16.00
CA VAL A 174 -5.11 -2.17 -16.57
C VAL A 174 -4.82 -2.08 -18.07
N ASP A 175 -5.85 -2.29 -18.88
CA ASP A 175 -5.85 -2.14 -20.33
C ASP A 175 -6.55 -0.83 -20.76
N ASP A 176 -6.18 -0.28 -21.91
CA ASP A 176 -6.80 0.92 -22.49
C ASP A 176 -8.32 0.81 -22.67
N ASN A 177 -8.83 -0.41 -22.82
CA ASN A 177 -10.24 -0.70 -23.02
C ASN A 177 -10.97 -1.04 -21.71
N ASP A 178 -10.26 -1.09 -20.59
CA ASP A 178 -10.89 -1.29 -19.29
C ASP A 178 -11.77 -0.09 -18.91
N TYR A 179 -12.73 -0.37 -18.05
CA TYR A 179 -13.64 0.60 -17.50
C TYR A 179 -13.31 0.84 -16.03
N ILE A 180 -13.18 2.10 -15.64
CA ILE A 180 -13.13 2.46 -14.23
C ILE A 180 -14.53 2.72 -13.73
N TYR A 181 -14.83 2.13 -12.58
CA TYR A 181 -16.03 2.42 -11.83
C TYR A 181 -15.66 2.89 -10.43
N VAL A 182 -16.12 4.10 -10.08
CA VAL A 182 -16.08 4.59 -8.72
C VAL A 182 -17.32 4.06 -8.01
N ALA A 183 -17.12 3.17 -7.04
CA ALA A 183 -18.22 2.76 -6.17
C ALA A 183 -18.74 3.98 -5.38
N PRO A 184 -20.05 4.04 -5.06
CA PRO A 184 -20.59 5.03 -4.15
C PRO A 184 -19.75 5.07 -2.87
N LEU A 185 -19.66 6.25 -2.23
CA LEU A 185 -18.80 6.58 -1.09
C LEU A 185 -19.12 5.80 0.21
N ASP A 186 -19.30 4.49 0.14
CA ASP A 186 -19.56 3.63 1.28
C ASP A 186 -18.24 3.39 2.01
N GLY A 187 -18.15 3.88 3.25
CA GLY A 187 -16.91 3.83 4.05
C GLY A 187 -15.86 4.88 3.68
N PHE A 188 -16.22 5.96 2.97
CA PHE A 188 -15.27 7.00 2.59
C PHE A 188 -14.67 7.69 3.81
N VAL A 189 -13.33 7.76 3.85
CA VAL A 189 -12.62 8.53 4.88
C VAL A 189 -12.60 9.99 4.43
N MET A 190 -13.04 10.90 5.30
CA MET A 190 -13.01 12.35 5.06
C MET A 190 -12.16 13.06 6.12
N ASN A 191 -10.89 13.21 5.79
CA ASN A 191 -9.86 13.95 6.48
C ASN A 191 -9.62 15.31 5.79
N ARG A 192 -8.87 16.18 6.46
CA ARG A 192 -8.55 17.52 5.95
C ARG A 192 -7.42 17.42 4.90
N VAL A 193 -7.65 17.96 3.70
CA VAL A 193 -6.64 17.98 2.63
C VAL A 193 -5.49 18.93 3.02
N LEU A 194 -4.27 18.41 3.09
CA LEU A 194 -3.06 19.15 3.48
C LEU A 194 -2.20 19.65 2.29
N GLY A 195 -2.75 19.63 1.07
CA GLY A 195 -2.03 20.11 -0.12
C GLY A 195 -1.17 19.06 -0.82
N ASP A 196 -1.45 17.76 -0.63
CA ASP A 196 -0.86 16.70 -1.46
C ASP A 196 -1.39 16.84 -2.90
N TYR A 197 -0.47 17.03 -3.85
CA TYR A 197 -0.81 17.15 -5.26
C TYR A 197 -1.43 15.87 -5.82
N PHE A 198 -1.00 14.70 -5.31
CA PHE A 198 -1.46 13.42 -5.81
C PHE A 198 -2.89 13.13 -5.35
N GLU A 199 -3.19 13.39 -4.07
CA GLU A 199 -4.55 13.41 -3.54
C GLU A 199 -5.46 14.33 -4.36
N THR A 200 -5.00 15.53 -4.69
CA THR A 200 -5.77 16.50 -5.50
C THR A 200 -6.03 15.97 -6.91
N LEU A 201 -5.04 15.34 -7.53
CA LEU A 201 -5.17 14.71 -8.85
C LEU A 201 -6.18 13.55 -8.82
N LEU A 202 -6.10 12.67 -7.82
CA LEU A 202 -7.05 11.57 -7.66
C LEU A 202 -8.48 12.10 -7.50
N TYR A 203 -8.69 13.15 -6.70
CA TYR A 203 -10.00 13.78 -6.58
C TYR A 203 -10.54 14.32 -7.89
N LYS A 204 -9.69 14.89 -8.77
CA LYS A 204 -10.13 15.31 -10.11
C LYS A 204 -10.65 14.12 -10.91
N PHE A 205 -9.93 13.00 -10.90
CA PHE A 205 -10.41 11.78 -11.55
C PHE A 205 -11.75 11.31 -10.97
N PHE A 206 -11.93 11.32 -9.64
CA PHE A 206 -13.20 10.94 -9.02
C PHE A 206 -14.37 11.81 -9.49
N VAL A 207 -14.17 13.11 -9.67
CA VAL A 207 -15.21 14.03 -10.18
C VAL A 207 -15.49 13.79 -11.66
N VAL A 208 -14.48 13.43 -12.45
CA VAL A 208 -14.62 13.18 -13.90
C VAL A 208 -15.33 11.84 -14.19
N ILE A 209 -15.17 10.82 -13.34
CA ILE A 209 -15.75 9.47 -13.51
C ILE A 209 -17.24 9.41 -13.09
N ASP A 210 -17.94 10.55 -13.09
CA ASP A 210 -19.35 10.70 -12.63
C ASP A 210 -20.36 9.81 -13.39
N ASP A 211 -19.98 9.25 -14.55
CA ASP A 211 -20.82 8.34 -15.31
C ASP A 211 -20.18 6.94 -15.46
N GLN A 212 -20.95 5.89 -15.22
CA GLN A 212 -20.51 4.50 -14.91
C GLN A 212 -19.76 3.74 -16.03
N LYS A 213 -19.16 4.43 -17.02
CA LYS A 213 -18.60 3.84 -18.24
C LYS A 213 -17.41 4.61 -18.82
N THR A 214 -16.62 5.31 -18.01
CA THR A 214 -15.39 5.95 -18.53
C THR A 214 -14.34 4.89 -18.84
N ARG A 215 -13.86 4.87 -20.09
CA ARG A 215 -12.76 4.00 -20.52
C ARG A 215 -11.43 4.63 -20.14
N ILE A 216 -10.43 3.82 -19.83
CA ILE A 216 -9.07 4.30 -19.50
C ILE A 216 -8.52 5.26 -20.57
N ASN A 217 -8.65 4.90 -21.84
CA ASN A 217 -8.16 5.72 -22.96
C ASN A 217 -8.88 7.07 -23.16
N GLN A 218 -9.95 7.34 -22.42
CA GLN A 218 -10.65 8.63 -22.40
C GLN A 218 -10.05 9.57 -21.35
N LEU A 219 -9.51 9.02 -20.26
CA LEU A 219 -8.91 9.79 -19.16
C LEU A 219 -7.66 10.56 -19.63
N GLU A 220 -6.81 9.96 -20.46
CA GLU A 220 -5.63 10.63 -21.03
C GLU A 220 -6.00 11.85 -21.89
N LYS A 221 -7.19 11.87 -22.49
CA LYS A 221 -7.60 12.92 -23.44
C LYS A 221 -8.31 14.09 -22.78
N GLU A 222 -8.92 13.87 -21.62
CA GLU A 222 -9.61 14.91 -20.86
C GLU A 222 -8.62 15.76 -20.04
N ASP A 223 -7.56 15.17 -19.49
CA ASP A 223 -6.51 15.90 -18.74
C ASP A 223 -5.62 16.81 -19.60
N ILE A 224 -5.46 16.55 -20.90
CA ILE A 224 -4.64 17.42 -21.78
C ILE A 224 -5.31 18.78 -22.03
N LYS A 225 -6.62 18.93 -21.74
CA LYS A 225 -7.32 20.22 -21.92
C LYS A 225 -7.28 21.15 -20.71
N GLU A 226 -7.02 20.64 -19.50
CA GLU A 226 -6.93 21.46 -18.29
C GLU A 226 -5.49 21.69 -17.78
N VAL A 227 -4.48 21.07 -18.40
CA VAL A 227 -3.05 21.27 -18.06
C VAL A 227 -2.31 22.12 -19.12
N SER A 228 -3.04 23.01 -19.80
CA SER A 228 -2.41 24.12 -20.54
C SER A 228 -2.31 25.33 -19.62
N LEU A 229 -1.07 25.68 -19.26
CA LEU A 229 -0.58 26.82 -18.46
C LEU A 229 -1.50 28.05 -18.37
#